data_AF-A0A9X3XIE4-F1
#
_entry.id   AF-A0A9X3XIE4-F1
#
_cell.length_a   1.000
_cell.length_b   1.000
_cell.length_c   1.000
_cell.angle_alpha   90.00
_cell.angle_beta   90.00
_cell.angle_gamma   90.00
#
_symmetry.space_group_name_H-M   'P 1'
#
loop_
_entity.id
_entity.type
_entity.pdbx_description
1 polymer ?
#
loop_
_entity_poly.entity_id
_entity_poly.type
_entity_poly.pdbx_seq_one_letter_code
_entity_poly.pdbx_strand_id
1 'polypeptide(L)'
;MARADQSPVDDLEPERRIARLFAQKHAITPPVPVESLIGKLADVEYASFPGSWDALLLTRPNARPKIVVSSDVTSTRRLRFTLAHEIGHLIIPWSVGAMFCHANASYHVDDDLLRTLEAEANRFASELLFPIAWVQQRLSERSGALADFVLKLADESQVSPIVAVLGMGRVCPPDTVLMIVSADGSIKYRSVAPRSNWSLPDRWGEDASREMRAAGALITSVDYDIGMLVAVELPQGQSITVSRPAGSSKDILNSILDDVCQGSEQKNSWRGIVRGIAGYAMSRSSSVSHAGICAVIRQRFVGREDLRAFRTHRLFDEFVEAAAYELAVKKSAR
;
A
#
# COMPACT_ATOMS: atom_id res chain seq x y z
N MET A 1 17.31 33.68 -4.56
CA MET A 1 17.99 32.39 -4.33
C MET A 1 16.95 31.29 -4.41
N ALA A 2 16.87 30.64 -5.57
CA ALA A 2 15.96 29.52 -5.80
C ALA A 2 16.43 28.34 -4.94
N ARG A 3 15.51 27.75 -4.17
CA ARG A 3 15.76 26.49 -3.48
C ARG A 3 16.03 25.44 -4.55
N ALA A 4 17.24 24.88 -4.51
CA ALA A 4 17.61 23.76 -5.34
C ALA A 4 16.62 22.61 -5.12
N ASP A 5 16.19 22.07 -6.25
CA ASP A 5 15.49 20.81 -6.45
C ASP A 5 16.01 19.72 -5.49
N GLN A 6 15.26 19.47 -4.41
CA GLN A 6 15.50 18.34 -3.53
C GLN A 6 14.99 17.09 -4.25
N SER A 7 15.92 16.23 -4.69
CA SER A 7 15.57 14.92 -5.23
C SER A 7 14.67 14.15 -4.23
N PRO A 8 13.80 13.24 -4.68
CA PRO A 8 12.82 12.53 -3.84
C PRO A 8 13.43 11.56 -2.79
N VAL A 9 14.73 11.67 -2.51
CA VAL A 9 15.51 10.83 -1.57
C VAL A 9 15.35 11.28 -0.11
N ASP A 10 14.82 12.48 0.16
CA ASP A 10 14.84 13.07 1.51
C ASP A 10 13.78 12.54 2.50
N ASP A 11 12.78 11.77 2.07
CA ASP A 11 11.65 11.36 2.92
C ASP A 11 11.61 9.85 3.25
N LEU A 12 12.78 9.20 3.30
CA LEU A 12 12.89 7.79 3.68
C LEU A 12 13.18 7.62 5.16
N GLU A 13 12.47 6.67 5.76
CA GLU A 13 12.74 6.22 7.13
C GLU A 13 14.22 5.81 7.30
N PRO A 14 14.88 6.17 8.42
CA PRO A 14 16.32 6.00 8.58
C PRO A 14 16.86 4.60 8.28
N GLU A 15 16.19 3.56 8.75
CA GLU A 15 16.52 2.15 8.55
C GLU A 15 16.47 1.73 7.06
N ARG A 16 15.57 2.31 6.26
CA ARG A 16 15.54 2.08 4.81
C ARG A 16 16.72 2.75 4.12
N ARG A 17 17.11 3.94 4.58
CA ARG A 17 18.31 4.63 4.10
C ARG A 17 19.56 3.79 4.38
N ILE A 18 19.66 3.20 5.58
CA ILE A 18 20.74 2.28 5.94
C ILE A 18 20.73 1.04 5.05
N ALA A 19 19.57 0.42 4.81
CA ALA A 19 19.45 -0.72 3.89
C ALA A 19 19.97 -0.40 2.48
N ARG A 20 19.66 0.79 1.96
CA ARG A 20 20.17 1.25 0.65
C ARG A 20 21.67 1.45 0.64
N LEU A 21 22.21 2.11 1.66
CA LEU A 21 23.67 2.32 1.78
C LEU A 21 24.41 0.99 1.90
N PHE A 22 23.85 0.04 2.66
CA PHE A 22 24.36 -1.32 2.75
C PHE A 22 24.33 -2.02 1.40
N ALA A 23 23.19 -1.98 0.68
CA ALA A 23 23.07 -2.55 -0.66
C ALA A 23 24.07 -1.95 -1.66
N GLN A 24 24.23 -0.62 -1.67
CA GLN A 24 25.18 0.08 -2.54
C GLN A 24 26.63 -0.31 -2.23
N LYS A 25 27.03 -0.30 -0.95
CA LYS A 25 28.38 -0.67 -0.51
C LYS A 25 28.75 -2.09 -0.95
N HIS A 26 27.77 -2.99 -1.00
CA HIS A 26 27.96 -4.38 -1.35
C HIS A 26 27.55 -4.72 -2.79
N ALA A 27 27.23 -3.72 -3.63
CA ALA A 27 26.76 -3.88 -5.01
C ALA A 27 25.63 -4.92 -5.15
N ILE A 28 24.71 -4.93 -4.18
CA ILE A 28 23.61 -5.90 -4.09
C ILE A 28 22.47 -5.47 -5.02
N THR A 29 21.99 -6.43 -5.81
CA THR A 29 20.73 -6.32 -6.55
C THR A 29 19.86 -7.55 -6.26
N PRO A 30 18.53 -7.46 -6.38
CA PRO A 30 17.66 -8.64 -6.27
C PRO A 30 17.97 -9.69 -7.36
N PRO A 31 17.93 -10.99 -7.02
CA PRO A 31 17.70 -11.57 -5.70
C PRO A 31 18.92 -11.43 -4.77
N VAL A 32 18.69 -10.97 -3.54
CA VAL A 32 19.76 -10.72 -2.57
C VAL A 32 20.35 -12.04 -2.04
N PRO A 33 21.68 -12.20 -1.98
CA PRO A 33 22.33 -13.39 -1.42
C PRO A 33 22.41 -13.32 0.12
N VAL A 34 21.25 -13.34 0.79
CA VAL A 34 21.13 -13.08 2.24
C VAL A 34 21.98 -14.02 3.11
N GLU A 35 22.06 -15.31 2.78
CA GLU A 35 22.86 -16.29 3.53
C GLU A 35 24.35 -15.94 3.51
N SER A 36 24.87 -15.56 2.34
CA SER A 36 26.27 -15.13 2.19
C SER A 36 26.55 -13.79 2.86
N LEU A 37 25.55 -12.90 2.95
CA LEU A 37 25.70 -11.61 3.62
C LEU A 37 25.71 -11.78 5.13
N ILE A 38 24.75 -12.51 5.68
CA ILE A 38 24.65 -12.74 7.11
C ILE A 38 25.81 -13.58 7.64
N GLY A 39 26.29 -14.56 6.86
CA GLY A 39 27.46 -15.36 7.20
C GLY A 39 28.77 -14.58 7.23
N LYS A 40 28.80 -13.32 6.76
CA LYS A 40 29.95 -12.41 6.98
C LYS A 40 29.85 -11.68 8.32
N LEU A 41 28.63 -11.46 8.80
CA LEU A 41 28.31 -10.64 9.97
C LEU A 41 28.16 -11.47 11.26
N ALA A 42 27.65 -12.69 11.16
CA ALA A 42 27.30 -13.55 12.28
C ALA A 42 27.57 -15.03 11.96
N ASP A 43 27.59 -15.86 12.99
CA ASP A 43 27.51 -17.31 12.89
C ASP A 43 26.03 -17.72 12.87
N VAL A 44 25.62 -18.56 11.91
CA VAL A 44 24.22 -18.96 11.76
C VAL A 44 24.09 -20.46 12.05
N GLU A 45 23.19 -20.78 12.97
CA GLU A 45 22.83 -22.16 13.31
C GLU A 45 21.33 -22.36 13.17
N TYR A 46 20.93 -23.61 12.90
CA TYR A 46 19.53 -24.01 12.80
C TYR A 46 19.20 -24.94 13.94
N ALA A 47 18.17 -24.61 14.71
CA ALA A 47 17.74 -25.44 15.84
C ALA A 47 16.23 -25.34 16.04
N SER A 48 15.63 -26.39 16.60
CA SER A 48 14.28 -26.29 17.14
C SER A 48 14.35 -25.65 18.53
N PHE A 49 13.46 -24.69 18.77
CA PHE A 49 13.28 -24.10 20.09
C PHE A 49 11.79 -23.80 20.34
N PRO A 50 11.35 -23.81 21.61
CA PRO A 50 9.95 -23.59 21.94
C PRO A 50 9.53 -22.15 21.64
N GLY A 51 8.38 -21.99 20.97
CA GLY A 51 7.77 -20.70 20.65
C GLY A 51 7.44 -20.55 19.18
N SER A 52 6.99 -19.35 18.80
CA SER A 52 6.63 -18.99 17.42
C SER A 52 7.64 -18.04 16.78
N TRP A 53 8.86 -17.97 17.30
CA TRP A 53 9.91 -17.07 16.80
C TRP A 53 10.64 -17.72 15.63
N ASP A 54 10.94 -16.92 14.61
CA ASP A 54 11.63 -17.42 13.42
C ASP A 54 13.15 -17.49 13.62
N ALA A 55 13.71 -16.61 14.46
CA ALA A 55 15.12 -16.59 14.81
C ALA A 55 15.36 -15.93 16.17
N LEU A 56 16.57 -16.14 16.70
CA LEU A 56 17.10 -15.49 17.89
C LEU A 56 18.51 -14.96 17.61
N LEU A 57 18.70 -13.66 17.82
CA LEU A 57 20.01 -13.02 17.77
C LEU A 57 20.66 -13.00 19.15
N LEU A 58 21.83 -13.63 19.25
CA LEU A 58 22.66 -13.71 20.44
C LEU A 58 23.94 -12.91 20.22
N THR A 59 24.12 -11.87 21.01
CA THR A 59 25.29 -11.02 20.94
C THR A 59 26.01 -10.99 22.28
N ARG A 60 27.34 -10.97 22.25
CA ARG A 60 28.18 -10.87 23.46
C ARG A 60 29.30 -9.87 23.21
N PRO A 61 29.73 -9.11 24.24
CA PRO A 61 30.90 -8.25 24.12
C PRO A 61 32.11 -9.02 23.60
N ASN A 62 32.80 -8.47 22.61
CA ASN A 62 34.01 -9.04 21.99
C ASN A 62 33.84 -10.44 21.36
N ALA A 63 32.60 -10.88 21.12
CA ALA A 63 32.33 -12.10 20.38
C ALA A 63 31.62 -11.79 19.06
N ARG A 64 31.84 -12.65 18.07
CA ARG A 64 31.05 -12.64 16.85
C ARG A 64 29.57 -12.91 17.20
N PRO A 65 28.61 -12.14 16.67
CA PRO A 65 27.19 -12.41 16.85
C PRO A 65 26.82 -13.82 16.38
N LYS A 66 25.87 -14.45 17.05
CA LYS A 66 25.32 -15.75 16.68
C LYS A 66 23.83 -15.63 16.47
N ILE A 67 23.32 -16.22 15.40
CA ILE A 67 21.90 -16.27 15.07
C ILE A 67 21.46 -17.72 15.08
N VAL A 68 20.40 -18.01 15.82
CA VAL A 68 19.76 -19.33 15.85
C VAL A 68 18.44 -19.21 15.12
N VAL A 69 18.35 -19.80 13.93
CA VAL A 69 17.13 -19.81 13.11
C VAL A 69 16.30 -21.05 13.45
N SER A 70 14.99 -20.88 13.58
CA SER A 70 14.07 -22.00 13.84
C SER A 70 14.07 -22.96 12.66
N SER A 71 14.21 -24.26 12.96
CA SER A 71 14.05 -25.33 11.96
C SER A 71 12.63 -25.44 11.40
N ASP A 72 11.64 -24.79 12.04
CA ASP A 72 10.24 -24.81 11.61
C ASP A 72 9.96 -23.82 10.46
N VAL A 73 10.93 -22.94 10.15
CA VAL A 73 10.86 -22.03 9.00
C VAL A 73 11.18 -22.79 7.72
N THR A 74 10.16 -23.45 7.17
CA THR A 74 10.28 -24.29 5.96
C THR A 74 10.16 -23.52 4.64
N SER A 75 9.54 -22.33 4.66
CA SER A 75 9.40 -21.49 3.47
C SER A 75 10.72 -20.77 3.17
N THR A 76 11.30 -21.02 2.00
CA THR A 76 12.53 -20.34 1.54
C THR A 76 12.36 -18.81 1.54
N ARG A 77 11.20 -18.29 1.10
CA ARG A 77 10.93 -16.85 1.10
C ARG A 77 10.84 -16.29 2.53
N ARG A 78 10.26 -17.05 3.48
CA ARG A 78 10.21 -16.66 4.90
C ARG A 78 11.61 -16.67 5.52
N LEU A 79 12.39 -17.73 5.31
CA LEU A 79 13.78 -17.82 5.76
C LEU A 79 14.60 -16.64 5.25
N ARG A 80 14.49 -16.31 3.96
CA ARG A 80 15.19 -15.15 3.38
C ARG A 80 14.82 -13.83 4.05
N PHE A 81 13.54 -13.64 4.35
CA PHE A 81 13.07 -12.46 5.08
C PHE A 81 13.60 -12.43 6.52
N THR A 82 13.56 -13.55 7.24
CA THR A 82 14.13 -13.70 8.59
C THR A 82 15.62 -13.33 8.60
N LEU A 83 16.41 -13.89 7.68
CA LEU A 83 17.84 -13.55 7.61
C LEU A 83 18.08 -12.06 7.28
N ALA A 84 17.30 -11.48 6.38
CA ALA A 84 17.40 -10.05 6.08
C ALA A 84 16.99 -9.16 7.26
N HIS A 85 16.01 -9.60 8.06
CA HIS A 85 15.58 -8.96 9.29
C HIS A 85 16.69 -8.96 10.34
N GLU A 86 17.35 -10.11 10.55
CA GLU A 86 18.50 -10.20 11.46
C GLU A 86 19.71 -9.37 11.00
N ILE A 87 19.96 -9.26 9.69
CA ILE A 87 20.93 -8.29 9.16
C ILE A 87 20.55 -6.86 9.58
N GLY A 88 19.26 -6.53 9.57
CA GLY A 88 18.75 -5.25 10.08
C GLY A 88 19.16 -5.00 11.52
N HIS A 89 18.93 -5.95 12.42
CA HIS A 89 19.36 -5.84 13.82
C HIS A 89 20.86 -5.64 13.99
N LEU A 90 21.68 -6.28 13.16
CA LEU A 90 23.14 -6.16 13.21
C LEU A 90 23.66 -4.83 12.66
N ILE A 91 22.97 -4.23 11.68
CA ILE A 91 23.47 -3.09 10.91
C ILE A 91 22.86 -1.77 11.37
N ILE A 92 21.62 -1.76 11.87
CA ILE A 92 20.96 -0.54 12.37
C ILE A 92 21.63 -0.11 13.69
N PRO A 93 22.29 1.07 13.75
CA PRO A 93 23.14 1.43 14.89
C PRO A 93 22.41 1.46 16.23
N TRP A 94 21.16 1.91 16.25
CA TRP A 94 20.36 2.00 17.46
C TRP A 94 19.66 0.68 17.83
N SER A 95 19.69 -0.34 16.95
CA SER A 95 19.15 -1.67 17.25
C SER A 95 20.06 -2.46 18.19
N VAL A 96 21.38 -2.26 18.08
CA VAL A 96 22.42 -2.93 18.89
C VAL A 96 22.42 -2.45 20.34
N GLY A 97 21.84 -1.30 20.68
CA GLY A 97 21.80 -0.78 22.05
C GLY A 97 20.64 -1.32 22.91
N ALA A 98 19.52 -1.66 22.28
CA ALA A 98 18.28 -1.98 22.99
C ALA A 98 18.18 -3.44 23.46
N MET A 99 18.85 -4.38 22.78
CA MET A 99 18.94 -5.78 23.23
C MET A 99 20.07 -6.03 24.25
N PHE A 100 20.96 -5.06 24.48
CA PHE A 100 22.13 -5.20 25.36
C PHE A 100 21.98 -4.50 26.74
N CYS A 101 20.94 -3.71 26.93
CA CYS A 101 20.58 -3.17 28.24
C CYS A 101 19.69 -4.21 28.96
N HIS A 102 20.07 -4.99 29.98
CA HIS A 102 21.22 -4.93 30.87
C HIS A 102 21.36 -6.29 31.60
N ALA A 103 22.57 -6.85 31.69
CA ALA A 103 22.84 -7.91 32.67
C ALA A 103 22.95 -7.38 34.12
N ASN A 104 22.77 -6.07 34.36
CA ASN A 104 22.98 -5.47 35.69
C ASN A 104 22.19 -4.18 35.99
N ALA A 105 21.11 -3.85 35.27
CA ALA A 105 20.26 -2.72 35.64
C ALA A 105 18.78 -3.02 35.37
N SER A 106 17.98 -2.80 36.40
CA SER A 106 16.54 -3.03 36.51
C SER A 106 15.72 -2.05 35.67
N TYR A 107 16.02 -1.93 34.38
CA TYR A 107 15.20 -1.16 33.43
C TYR A 107 14.46 -2.13 32.53
N HIS A 108 13.15 -2.22 32.74
CA HIS A 108 12.25 -2.88 31.81
C HIS A 108 12.34 -2.15 30.46
N VAL A 109 12.66 -2.88 29.39
CA VAL A 109 12.52 -2.34 28.03
C VAL A 109 11.03 -2.15 27.80
N ASP A 110 10.63 -0.94 27.41
CA ASP A 110 9.25 -0.61 27.06
C ASP A 110 8.81 -1.46 25.85
N ASP A 111 7.64 -2.09 25.94
CA ASP A 111 7.05 -2.89 24.85
C ASP A 111 6.91 -2.06 23.57
N ASP A 112 6.66 -0.75 23.68
CA ASP A 112 6.55 0.14 22.53
C ASP A 112 7.90 0.39 21.83
N LEU A 113 9.00 0.40 22.59
CA LEU A 113 10.35 0.47 22.02
C LEU A 113 10.68 -0.82 21.26
N LEU A 114 10.41 -1.99 21.84
CA LEU A 114 10.61 -3.28 21.17
C LEU A 114 9.82 -3.35 19.86
N ARG A 115 8.53 -2.99 19.89
CA ARG A 115 7.68 -2.96 18.69
C ARG A 115 8.22 -2.02 17.62
N THR A 116 8.82 -0.89 18.02
CA THR A 116 9.43 0.05 17.08
C THR A 116 10.65 -0.55 16.40
N LEU A 117 11.55 -1.18 17.17
CA LEU A 117 12.77 -1.81 16.65
C LEU A 117 12.47 -2.98 15.71
N GLU A 118 11.49 -3.83 16.06
CA GLU A 118 11.00 -4.90 15.21
C GLU A 118 10.42 -4.37 13.89
N ALA A 119 9.64 -3.29 13.98
CA ALA A 119 9.07 -2.65 12.79
C ALA A 119 10.16 -2.02 11.90
N GLU A 120 11.21 -1.46 12.49
CA GLU A 120 12.38 -0.93 11.76
C GLU A 120 13.17 -2.05 11.08
N ALA A 121 13.45 -3.16 11.78
CA ALA A 121 14.11 -4.33 11.18
C ALA A 121 13.30 -4.90 10.01
N ASN A 122 11.97 -4.95 10.14
CA ASN A 122 11.08 -5.35 9.04
C ASN A 122 11.13 -4.39 7.83
N ARG A 123 11.20 -3.07 8.07
CA ARG A 123 11.34 -2.07 7.00
C ARG A 123 12.72 -2.13 6.34
N PHE A 124 13.78 -2.38 7.11
CA PHE A 124 15.12 -2.64 6.58
C PHE A 124 15.13 -3.89 5.70
N ALA A 125 14.62 -5.03 6.18
CA ALA A 125 14.59 -6.29 5.44
C ALA A 125 13.82 -6.14 4.12
N SER A 126 12.67 -5.47 4.17
CA SER A 126 11.85 -5.19 3.00
C SER A 126 12.59 -4.33 1.97
N GLU A 127 13.28 -3.26 2.40
CA GLU A 127 14.05 -2.40 1.50
C GLU A 127 15.29 -3.10 0.93
N LEU A 128 15.94 -3.96 1.72
CA LEU A 128 17.10 -4.72 1.26
C LEU A 128 16.69 -5.75 0.19
N LEU A 129 15.64 -6.53 0.46
CA LEU A 129 15.18 -7.61 -0.43
C LEU A 129 14.39 -7.11 -1.63
N PHE A 130 13.63 -6.02 -1.47
CA PHE A 130 12.76 -5.43 -2.49
C PHE A 130 12.99 -3.91 -2.59
N PRO A 131 14.17 -3.47 -3.10
CA PRO A 131 14.58 -2.07 -3.04
C PRO A 131 13.70 -1.16 -3.88
N ILE A 132 13.17 -0.10 -3.27
CA ILE A 132 12.21 0.80 -3.92
C ILE A 132 12.75 1.43 -5.20
N ALA A 133 14.04 1.77 -5.25
CA ALA A 133 14.68 2.31 -6.44
C ALA A 133 14.70 1.30 -7.61
N TRP A 134 14.98 0.03 -7.32
CA TRP A 134 14.93 -1.05 -8.31
C TRP A 134 13.49 -1.27 -8.78
N VAL A 135 12.53 -1.33 -7.85
CA VAL A 135 11.11 -1.52 -8.19
C VAL A 135 10.59 -0.37 -9.06
N GLN A 136 10.95 0.89 -8.76
CA GLN A 136 10.58 2.05 -9.57
C GLN A 136 11.07 1.93 -11.01
N GLN A 137 12.33 1.53 -11.20
CA GLN A 137 12.88 1.28 -12.54
C GLN A 137 12.07 0.20 -13.26
N ARG A 138 11.85 -0.96 -12.62
CA ARG A 138 11.09 -2.06 -13.21
C ARG A 138 9.66 -1.68 -13.55
N LEU A 139 9.01 -0.87 -12.71
CA LEU A 139 7.65 -0.40 -12.93
C LEU A 139 7.55 0.53 -14.15
N SER A 140 8.57 1.34 -14.42
CA SER A 140 8.61 2.20 -15.62
C SER A 140 8.70 1.41 -16.92
N GLU A 141 9.23 0.18 -16.85
CA GLU A 141 9.37 -0.76 -17.96
C GLU A 141 8.20 -1.77 -18.03
N ARG A 142 7.21 -1.64 -17.13
CA ARG A 142 6.09 -2.58 -17.04
C ARG A 142 5.28 -2.60 -18.32
N SER A 143 5.11 -3.80 -18.86
CA SER A 143 4.08 -4.13 -19.84
C SER A 143 3.06 -5.09 -19.23
N GLY A 144 1.77 -4.87 -19.46
CA GLY A 144 0.71 -5.77 -19.04
C GLY A 144 0.07 -5.42 -17.69
N ALA A 145 -0.66 -6.39 -17.14
CA ALA A 145 -1.45 -6.25 -15.92
C ALA A 145 -0.58 -6.03 -14.67
N LEU A 146 -1.02 -5.15 -13.76
CA LEU A 146 -0.28 -4.87 -12.53
C LEU A 146 -0.16 -6.11 -11.64
N ALA A 147 -1.22 -6.89 -11.49
CA ALA A 147 -1.21 -8.03 -10.58
C ALA A 147 -0.15 -9.07 -10.97
N ASP A 148 -0.11 -9.47 -12.24
CA ASP A 148 0.89 -10.38 -12.79
C ASP A 148 2.31 -9.79 -12.68
N PHE A 149 2.46 -8.49 -12.94
CA PHE A 149 3.74 -7.82 -12.81
C PHE A 149 4.27 -7.85 -11.37
N VAL A 150 3.42 -7.59 -10.36
CA VAL A 150 3.84 -7.64 -8.95
C VAL A 150 4.21 -9.05 -8.54
N LEU A 151 3.45 -10.07 -8.96
CA LEU A 151 3.77 -11.47 -8.69
C LEU A 151 5.12 -11.86 -9.32
N LYS A 152 5.35 -11.46 -10.57
CA LYS A 152 6.63 -11.67 -11.26
C LYS A 152 7.80 -11.01 -10.52
N LEU A 153 7.66 -9.77 -10.05
CA LEU A 153 8.71 -9.12 -9.27
C LEU A 153 8.95 -9.83 -7.93
N ALA A 154 7.90 -10.34 -7.28
CA ALA A 154 8.04 -11.12 -6.04
C ALA A 154 8.89 -12.38 -6.28
N ASP A 155 8.65 -13.07 -7.40
CA ASP A 155 9.42 -14.26 -7.78
C ASP A 155 10.86 -13.95 -8.14
N GLU A 156 11.10 -12.93 -8.95
CA GLU A 156 12.45 -12.50 -9.35
C GLU A 156 13.31 -12.05 -8.16
N SER A 157 12.70 -11.39 -7.17
CA SER A 157 13.38 -10.96 -5.94
C SER A 157 13.40 -12.03 -4.84
N GLN A 158 12.68 -13.14 -5.07
CA GLN A 158 12.50 -14.24 -4.12
C GLN A 158 11.95 -13.79 -2.77
N VAL A 159 10.93 -12.91 -2.80
CA VAL A 159 10.16 -12.46 -1.62
C VAL A 159 8.72 -12.96 -1.71
N SER A 160 7.97 -12.87 -0.62
CA SER A 160 6.54 -13.21 -0.66
C SER A 160 5.74 -12.14 -1.44
N PRO A 161 4.59 -12.51 -2.04
CA PRO A 161 3.69 -11.54 -2.65
C PRO A 161 3.26 -10.43 -1.67
N ILE A 162 3.21 -10.72 -0.36
CA ILE A 162 2.93 -9.73 0.68
C ILE A 162 4.00 -8.64 0.73
N VAL A 163 5.29 -9.02 0.76
CA VAL A 163 6.41 -8.07 0.76
C VAL A 163 6.38 -7.22 -0.50
N ALA A 164 6.15 -7.85 -1.66
CA ALA A 164 6.04 -7.15 -2.94
C ALA A 164 4.88 -6.15 -2.95
N VAL A 165 3.67 -6.54 -2.51
CA VAL A 165 2.49 -5.65 -2.43
C VAL A 165 2.76 -4.43 -1.53
N LEU A 166 3.35 -4.64 -0.35
CA LEU A 166 3.65 -3.56 0.58
C LEU A 166 4.71 -2.60 0.02
N GLY A 167 5.77 -3.13 -0.62
CA GLY A 167 6.80 -2.33 -1.28
C GLY A 167 6.28 -1.56 -2.49
N MET A 168 5.52 -2.24 -3.36
CA MET A 168 4.93 -1.66 -4.57
C MET A 168 4.03 -0.46 -4.27
N GLY A 169 3.25 -0.49 -3.19
CA GLY A 169 2.40 0.65 -2.86
C GLY A 169 3.15 1.95 -2.62
N ARG A 170 4.46 1.94 -2.36
CA ARG A 170 5.25 3.19 -2.24
C ARG A 170 5.63 3.80 -3.60
N VAL A 171 5.51 3.04 -4.67
CA VAL A 171 6.00 3.42 -6.01
C VAL A 171 4.92 3.43 -7.08
N CYS A 172 3.82 2.72 -6.84
CA CYS A 172 2.68 2.71 -7.74
C CYS A 172 2.19 4.14 -8.02
N PRO A 173 1.68 4.40 -9.23
CA PRO A 173 1.02 5.67 -9.52
C PRO A 173 -0.11 5.95 -8.53
N PRO A 174 -0.45 7.23 -8.29
CA PRO A 174 -1.61 7.57 -7.49
C PRO A 174 -2.87 6.89 -8.02
N ASP A 175 -3.83 6.68 -7.12
CA ASP A 175 -5.09 5.99 -7.40
C ASP A 175 -4.92 4.50 -7.74
N THR A 176 -3.88 3.88 -7.19
CA THR A 176 -3.64 2.42 -7.24
C THR A 176 -3.81 1.76 -5.88
N VAL A 177 -4.41 0.58 -5.85
CA VAL A 177 -4.47 -0.31 -4.68
C VAL A 177 -3.98 -1.70 -5.05
N LEU A 178 -3.19 -2.27 -4.15
CA LEU A 178 -2.79 -3.66 -4.17
C LEU A 178 -3.33 -4.37 -2.92
N MET A 179 -3.85 -5.57 -3.09
CA MET A 179 -4.45 -6.36 -2.01
C MET A 179 -4.01 -7.81 -2.09
N ILE A 180 -3.85 -8.41 -0.93
CA ILE A 180 -3.75 -9.86 -0.75
C ILE A 180 -5.05 -10.32 -0.14
N VAL A 181 -5.76 -11.18 -0.88
CA VAL A 181 -7.08 -11.68 -0.55
C VAL A 181 -6.97 -13.19 -0.29
N SER A 182 -7.50 -13.67 0.84
CA SER A 182 -7.58 -15.11 1.11
C SER A 182 -8.72 -15.77 0.35
N ALA A 183 -8.74 -17.11 0.27
CA ALA A 183 -9.77 -17.87 -0.46
C ALA A 183 -11.22 -17.59 -0.01
N ASP A 184 -11.40 -17.14 1.23
CA ASP A 184 -12.70 -16.72 1.78
C ASP A 184 -13.08 -15.27 1.39
N GLY A 185 -12.29 -14.58 0.55
CA GLY A 185 -12.52 -13.18 0.19
C GLY A 185 -12.08 -12.16 1.24
N SER A 186 -11.52 -12.58 2.38
CA SER A 186 -11.01 -11.64 3.38
C SER A 186 -9.74 -10.93 2.90
N ILE A 187 -9.69 -9.60 3.03
CA ILE A 187 -8.49 -8.83 2.68
C ILE A 187 -7.50 -8.92 3.83
N LYS A 188 -6.37 -9.62 3.63
CA LYS A 188 -5.34 -9.83 4.66
C LYS A 188 -4.31 -8.73 4.70
N TYR A 189 -3.88 -8.27 3.52
CA TYR A 189 -2.94 -7.16 3.38
C TYR A 189 -3.42 -6.22 2.30
N ARG A 190 -3.17 -4.93 2.50
CA ARG A 190 -3.44 -3.89 1.50
C ARG A 190 -2.33 -2.87 1.47
N SER A 191 -2.06 -2.36 0.28
CA SER A 191 -1.18 -1.23 0.06
C SER A 191 -1.87 -0.25 -0.86
N VAL A 192 -1.96 1.00 -0.42
CA VAL A 192 -2.64 2.08 -1.14
C VAL A 192 -1.57 3.07 -1.56
N ALA A 193 -1.49 3.36 -2.86
CA ALA A 193 -0.47 4.27 -3.36
C ALA A 193 -0.58 5.66 -2.71
N PRO A 194 0.52 6.39 -2.47
CA PRO A 194 0.49 7.73 -1.92
C PRO A 194 -0.51 8.61 -2.65
N ARG A 195 -1.23 9.43 -1.86
CA ARG A 195 -2.25 10.38 -2.36
C ARG A 195 -3.50 9.72 -2.98
N SER A 196 -3.61 8.39 -2.97
CA SER A 196 -4.86 7.70 -3.33
C SER A 196 -5.85 7.72 -2.16
N ASN A 197 -7.15 7.82 -2.44
CA ASN A 197 -8.19 7.94 -1.41
C ASN A 197 -9.28 6.87 -1.54
N TRP A 198 -8.84 5.61 -1.63
CA TRP A 198 -9.71 4.45 -1.74
C TRP A 198 -10.50 4.19 -0.46
N SER A 199 -11.82 4.02 -0.63
CA SER A 199 -12.65 3.29 0.33
C SER A 199 -12.67 1.85 -0.14
N LEU A 200 -12.02 0.96 0.62
CA LEU A 200 -12.00 -0.47 0.30
C LEU A 200 -13.09 -1.17 1.11
N PRO A 201 -13.78 -2.16 0.53
CA PRO A 201 -14.66 -3.02 1.31
C PRO A 201 -13.85 -3.88 2.29
N ASP A 202 -14.48 -4.40 3.33
CA ASP A 202 -13.81 -5.31 4.28
C ASP A 202 -13.50 -6.68 3.65
N ARG A 203 -14.32 -7.09 2.68
CA ARG A 203 -14.17 -8.33 1.91
C ARG A 203 -14.14 -8.03 0.42
N TRP A 204 -13.27 -8.74 -0.27
CA TRP A 204 -13.19 -8.73 -1.71
C TRP A 204 -14.05 -9.84 -2.30
N GLY A 205 -14.75 -9.53 -3.39
CA GLY A 205 -15.65 -10.46 -4.08
C GLY A 205 -16.17 -9.89 -5.40
N GLU A 206 -17.07 -10.61 -6.05
CA GLU A 206 -17.63 -10.20 -7.34
C GLU A 206 -18.38 -8.88 -7.27
N ASP A 207 -19.17 -8.66 -6.23
CA ASP A 207 -19.95 -7.42 -6.05
C ASP A 207 -19.02 -6.21 -5.90
N ALA A 208 -18.03 -6.30 -5.01
CA ALA A 208 -17.01 -5.27 -4.84
C ALA A 208 -16.26 -4.99 -6.16
N SER A 209 -15.87 -6.05 -6.87
CA SER A 209 -15.17 -5.93 -8.16
C SER A 209 -16.06 -5.26 -9.21
N ARG A 210 -17.35 -5.59 -9.24
CA ARG A 210 -18.33 -5.01 -10.17
C ARG A 210 -18.56 -3.53 -9.87
N GLU A 211 -18.71 -3.17 -8.61
CA GLU A 211 -18.85 -1.77 -8.17
C GLU A 211 -17.63 -0.93 -8.55
N MET A 212 -16.42 -1.46 -8.34
CA MET A 212 -15.19 -0.77 -8.71
C MET A 212 -15.00 -0.65 -10.23
N ARG A 213 -15.36 -1.67 -11.01
CA ARG A 213 -15.38 -1.57 -12.48
C ARG A 213 -16.41 -0.55 -12.98
N ALA A 214 -17.59 -0.49 -12.37
CA ALA A 214 -18.59 0.53 -12.67
C ALA A 214 -18.09 1.95 -12.32
N ALA A 215 -17.23 2.06 -11.30
CA ALA A 215 -16.51 3.29 -10.99
C ALA A 215 -15.36 3.60 -11.98
N GLY A 216 -15.11 2.77 -12.99
CA GLY A 216 -14.06 2.99 -13.99
C GLY A 216 -12.68 2.44 -13.61
N ALA A 217 -12.61 1.61 -12.56
CA ALA A 217 -11.36 0.97 -12.17
C ALA A 217 -11.01 -0.20 -13.11
N LEU A 218 -9.73 -0.23 -13.51
CA LEU A 218 -9.12 -1.42 -14.08
C LEU A 218 -8.75 -2.36 -12.94
N ILE A 219 -9.27 -3.58 -12.97
CA ILE A 219 -9.02 -4.61 -11.96
C ILE A 219 -8.33 -5.78 -12.62
N THR A 220 -7.16 -6.13 -12.10
CA THR A 220 -6.40 -7.33 -12.49
C THR A 220 -6.16 -8.18 -11.25
N SER A 221 -6.14 -9.50 -11.41
CA SER A 221 -5.94 -10.42 -10.30
C SER A 221 -5.20 -11.66 -10.75
N VAL A 222 -4.37 -12.20 -9.87
CA VAL A 222 -3.62 -13.44 -10.10
C VAL A 222 -3.63 -14.29 -8.84
N ASP A 223 -3.91 -15.58 -8.99
CA ASP A 223 -3.85 -16.55 -7.90
C ASP A 223 -2.40 -16.88 -7.57
N TYR A 224 -2.13 -17.12 -6.28
CA TYR A 224 -0.85 -17.61 -5.79
C TYR A 224 -1.09 -18.60 -4.63
N ASP A 225 -0.07 -19.38 -4.26
CA ASP A 225 -0.09 -20.53 -3.31
C ASP A 225 -1.25 -20.61 -2.30
N ILE A 226 -1.56 -19.52 -1.58
CA ILE A 226 -2.53 -19.50 -0.48
C ILE A 226 -3.59 -18.39 -0.60
N GLY A 227 -3.71 -17.73 -1.75
CA GLY A 227 -4.64 -16.63 -1.94
C GLY A 227 -4.58 -16.00 -3.33
N MET A 228 -5.09 -14.78 -3.42
CA MET A 228 -5.15 -14.02 -4.67
C MET A 228 -4.55 -12.64 -4.45
N LEU A 229 -3.68 -12.21 -5.36
CA LEU A 229 -3.23 -10.83 -5.45
C LEU A 229 -4.19 -10.07 -6.36
N VAL A 230 -4.74 -8.98 -5.86
CA VAL A 230 -5.64 -8.09 -6.61
C VAL A 230 -5.01 -6.73 -6.76
N ALA A 231 -4.99 -6.21 -7.98
CA ALA A 231 -4.58 -4.85 -8.29
C ALA A 231 -5.74 -4.07 -8.87
N VAL A 232 -5.98 -2.88 -8.31
CA VAL A 232 -7.02 -1.94 -8.73
C VAL A 232 -6.32 -0.63 -9.14
N GLU A 233 -6.45 -0.25 -10.40
CA GLU A 233 -5.88 0.97 -10.98
C GLU A 233 -7.02 1.85 -11.50
N LEU A 234 -7.03 3.14 -11.13
CA LEU A 234 -7.84 4.11 -11.85
C LEU A 234 -7.04 4.67 -13.03
N PRO A 235 -7.54 4.56 -14.27
CA PRO A 235 -6.87 5.14 -15.42
C PRO A 235 -6.63 6.63 -15.22
N GLN A 236 -5.36 7.04 -15.23
CA GLN A 236 -5.02 8.45 -15.23
C GLN A 236 -4.89 8.95 -16.68
N GLY A 237 -5.58 10.04 -17.00
CA GLY A 237 -5.38 10.75 -18.26
C GLY A 237 -6.22 10.22 -19.42
N GLN A 238 -7.38 10.85 -19.62
CA GLN A 238 -7.87 11.18 -20.96
C GLN A 238 -8.27 12.65 -20.98
N SER A 239 -7.78 13.37 -21.99
CA SER A 239 -8.18 14.75 -22.25
C SER A 239 -9.69 14.83 -22.44
N ILE A 240 -10.27 15.90 -21.92
CA ILE A 240 -11.70 16.17 -21.94
C ILE A 240 -12.08 16.68 -23.33
N THR A 241 -12.94 15.94 -24.02
CA THR A 241 -14.03 16.55 -24.77
C THR A 241 -15.30 16.15 -24.05
N VAL A 242 -15.81 17.00 -23.16
CA VAL A 242 -17.03 16.72 -22.38
C VAL A 242 -18.07 17.76 -22.78
N SER A 243 -19.21 17.26 -23.22
CA SER A 243 -20.42 18.04 -23.42
C SER A 243 -20.95 18.52 -22.07
N ARG A 244 -21.32 19.80 -21.98
CA ARG A 244 -21.97 20.37 -20.80
C ARG A 244 -23.24 19.55 -20.47
N PRO A 245 -23.40 19.05 -19.24
CA PRO A 245 -24.60 18.33 -18.84
C PRO A 245 -25.85 19.23 -18.90
N ALA A 246 -27.01 18.62 -19.10
CA ALA A 246 -28.29 19.33 -19.24
C ALA A 246 -28.76 20.00 -17.94
N GLY A 247 -28.40 19.46 -16.78
CA GLY A 247 -28.78 19.96 -15.44
C GLY A 247 -27.57 20.22 -14.54
N SER A 248 -27.77 21.04 -13.50
CA SER A 248 -26.73 21.24 -12.47
C SER A 248 -26.66 20.04 -11.52
N SER A 249 -25.48 19.75 -11.00
CA SER A 249 -25.28 18.67 -10.01
C SER A 249 -26.17 18.86 -8.77
N LYS A 250 -26.46 20.12 -8.42
CA LYS A 250 -27.32 20.49 -7.30
C LYS A 250 -28.78 20.11 -7.54
N ASP A 251 -29.30 20.33 -8.74
CA ASP A 251 -30.71 20.06 -9.05
C ASP A 251 -30.96 18.56 -9.16
N ILE A 252 -30.04 17.83 -9.80
CA ILE A 252 -30.09 16.36 -9.89
C ILE A 252 -30.00 15.76 -8.49
N LEU A 253 -29.07 16.24 -7.64
CA LEU A 253 -28.97 15.81 -6.24
C LEU A 253 -30.29 15.98 -5.48
N ASN A 254 -30.94 17.13 -5.60
CA ASN A 254 -32.21 17.37 -4.93
C ASN A 254 -33.31 16.42 -5.44
N SER A 255 -33.39 16.19 -6.76
CA SER A 255 -34.35 15.23 -7.33
C SER A 255 -34.14 13.82 -6.78
N ILE A 256 -32.89 13.34 -6.72
CA ILE A 256 -32.61 12.01 -6.16
C ILE A 256 -33.03 11.95 -4.69
N LEU A 257 -32.66 12.96 -3.89
CA LEU A 257 -33.00 13.01 -2.47
C LEU A 257 -34.50 13.08 -2.22
N ASP A 258 -35.24 13.75 -3.11
CA ASP A 258 -36.69 13.82 -3.04
C ASP A 258 -37.35 12.46 -3.29
N ASP A 259 -36.78 11.65 -4.17
CA ASP A 259 -37.26 10.31 -4.50
C ASP A 259 -36.90 9.26 -3.44
N VAL A 260 -35.70 9.34 -2.83
CA VAL A 260 -35.17 8.24 -1.98
C VAL A 260 -35.26 8.48 -0.47
N CYS A 261 -35.40 9.72 0.02
CA CYS A 261 -35.39 10.02 1.46
C CYS A 261 -36.81 10.27 2.01
N GLN A 262 -37.10 9.68 3.17
CA GLN A 262 -38.37 9.85 3.89
C GLN A 262 -38.22 10.88 5.02
N GLY A 263 -38.16 12.17 4.67
CA GLY A 263 -38.16 13.27 5.64
C GLY A 263 -37.04 14.30 5.45
N SER A 264 -37.25 15.50 6.00
CA SER A 264 -36.34 16.65 5.84
C SER A 264 -34.98 16.45 6.52
N GLU A 265 -34.94 15.75 7.65
CA GLU A 265 -33.72 15.49 8.41
C GLU A 265 -32.77 14.55 7.64
N GLN A 266 -33.28 13.42 7.14
CA GLN A 266 -32.52 12.49 6.29
C GLN A 266 -32.02 13.18 5.02
N LYS A 267 -32.89 13.95 4.34
CA LYS A 267 -32.51 14.74 3.14
C LYS A 267 -31.35 15.68 3.44
N ASN A 268 -31.39 16.41 4.57
CA ASN A 268 -30.33 17.34 4.93
C ASN A 268 -29.01 16.62 5.26
N SER A 269 -29.08 15.51 6.00
CA SER A 269 -27.92 14.68 6.32
C SER A 269 -27.26 14.14 5.05
N TRP A 270 -28.01 13.48 4.18
CA TRP A 270 -27.49 12.89 2.94
C TRP A 270 -26.97 13.97 1.98
N ARG A 271 -27.64 15.11 1.88
CA ARG A 271 -27.14 16.26 1.08
C ARG A 271 -25.77 16.72 1.55
N GLY A 272 -25.55 16.78 2.86
CA GLY A 272 -24.26 17.11 3.46
C GLY A 272 -23.19 16.08 3.11
N ILE A 273 -23.50 14.79 3.26
CA ILE A 273 -22.59 13.68 2.96
C ILE A 273 -22.20 13.67 1.47
N VAL A 274 -23.18 13.73 0.56
CA VAL A 274 -22.95 13.68 -0.90
C VAL A 274 -22.16 14.89 -1.38
N ARG A 275 -22.48 16.10 -0.88
CA ARG A 275 -21.68 17.30 -1.19
C ARG A 275 -20.26 17.20 -0.62
N GLY A 276 -20.11 16.61 0.56
CA GLY A 276 -18.80 16.31 1.13
C GLY A 276 -17.98 15.38 0.24
N ILE A 277 -18.61 14.32 -0.30
CA ILE A 277 -17.99 13.39 -1.24
C ILE A 277 -17.52 14.12 -2.52
N ALA A 278 -18.41 14.90 -3.15
CA ALA A 278 -18.08 15.64 -4.37
C ALA A 278 -17.02 16.74 -4.12
N GLY A 279 -17.15 17.49 -3.03
CA GLY A 279 -16.19 18.53 -2.65
C GLY A 279 -14.81 17.95 -2.31
N TYR A 280 -14.76 16.75 -1.73
CA TYR A 280 -13.51 16.05 -1.45
C TYR A 280 -12.77 15.63 -2.73
N ALA A 281 -13.48 15.20 -3.77
CA ALA A 281 -12.86 14.90 -5.07
C ALA A 281 -12.09 16.12 -5.64
N MET A 282 -12.55 17.35 -5.34
CA MET A 282 -11.90 18.59 -5.75
C MET A 282 -10.52 18.84 -5.12
N SER A 283 -10.33 18.44 -3.86
CA SER A 283 -9.10 18.78 -3.11
C SER A 283 -7.96 17.79 -3.34
N ARG A 284 -8.24 16.60 -3.89
CA ARG A 284 -7.27 15.49 -3.96
C ARG A 284 -7.18 14.73 -5.27
N SER A 285 -7.95 15.08 -6.31
CA SER A 285 -7.74 14.46 -7.63
C SER A 285 -6.37 14.88 -8.19
N SER A 286 -5.47 13.91 -8.31
CA SER A 286 -4.23 14.07 -9.08
C SER A 286 -4.53 14.12 -10.59
N SER A 287 -5.59 13.41 -11.02
CA SER A 287 -6.11 13.44 -12.37
C SER A 287 -6.94 14.70 -12.66
N VAL A 288 -6.71 15.32 -13.81
CA VAL A 288 -7.47 16.47 -14.33
C VAL A 288 -8.57 16.02 -15.31
N SER A 289 -8.61 14.73 -15.65
CA SER A 289 -9.59 14.18 -16.59
C SER A 289 -10.98 14.05 -15.95
N HIS A 290 -12.03 14.39 -16.70
CA HIS A 290 -13.43 14.25 -16.27
C HIS A 290 -13.77 12.81 -15.87
N ALA A 291 -13.35 11.81 -16.67
CA ALA A 291 -13.53 10.40 -16.33
C ALA A 291 -12.88 10.02 -14.99
N GLY A 292 -11.67 10.53 -14.72
CA GLY A 292 -10.99 10.34 -13.43
C GLY A 292 -11.74 10.98 -12.26
N ILE A 293 -12.31 12.18 -12.44
CA ILE A 293 -13.13 12.82 -11.40
C ILE A 293 -14.43 12.04 -11.18
N CYS A 294 -15.12 11.61 -12.24
CA CYS A 294 -16.29 10.73 -12.13
C CYS A 294 -15.97 9.45 -11.35
N ALA A 295 -14.82 8.84 -11.67
CA ALA A 295 -14.37 7.63 -11.01
C ALA A 295 -14.12 7.84 -9.51
N VAL A 296 -13.41 8.91 -9.14
CA VAL A 296 -13.18 9.28 -7.73
C VAL A 296 -14.49 9.54 -7.00
N ILE A 297 -15.46 10.21 -7.63
CA ILE A 297 -16.79 10.42 -7.03
C ILE A 297 -17.48 9.07 -6.80
N ARG A 298 -17.62 8.23 -7.84
CA ARG A 298 -18.30 6.91 -7.77
C ARG A 298 -17.66 6.02 -6.70
N GLN A 299 -16.34 5.95 -6.69
CA GLN A 299 -15.55 5.18 -5.75
C GLN A 299 -15.89 5.50 -4.28
N ARG A 300 -16.19 6.75 -3.93
CA ARG A 300 -16.50 7.14 -2.54
C ARG A 300 -17.89 6.72 -2.06
N PHE A 301 -18.72 6.23 -2.99
CA PHE A 301 -19.98 5.55 -2.69
C PHE A 301 -19.83 4.02 -2.58
N VAL A 302 -18.67 3.44 -2.92
CA VAL A 302 -18.41 2.00 -2.76
C VAL A 302 -18.33 1.66 -1.27
N GLY A 303 -19.03 0.60 -0.87
CA GLY A 303 -19.11 0.14 0.54
C GLY A 303 -19.97 1.01 1.47
N ARG A 304 -20.65 2.04 0.96
CA ARG A 304 -21.59 2.88 1.72
C ARG A 304 -23.02 2.34 1.63
N GLU A 305 -23.32 1.33 2.43
CA GLU A 305 -24.66 0.72 2.47
C GLU A 305 -25.76 1.73 2.87
N ASP A 306 -25.41 2.71 3.70
CA ASP A 306 -26.28 3.83 4.08
C ASP A 306 -26.74 4.66 2.87
N LEU A 307 -25.93 4.76 1.82
CA LEU A 307 -26.23 5.51 0.59
C LEU A 307 -26.62 4.62 -0.59
N ARG A 308 -26.91 3.34 -0.37
CA ARG A 308 -27.22 2.39 -1.44
C ARG A 308 -28.41 2.84 -2.31
N ALA A 309 -29.47 3.37 -1.68
CA ALA A 309 -30.65 3.87 -2.40
C ALA A 309 -30.30 5.07 -3.31
N PHE A 310 -29.39 5.95 -2.87
CA PHE A 310 -28.90 7.06 -3.68
C PHE A 310 -28.06 6.56 -4.86
N ARG A 311 -27.11 5.65 -4.61
CA ARG A 311 -26.18 5.10 -5.60
C ARG A 311 -26.88 4.32 -6.71
N THR A 312 -27.99 3.64 -6.39
CA THR A 312 -28.74 2.80 -7.33
C THR A 312 -29.84 3.57 -8.06
N HIS A 313 -29.99 4.87 -7.80
CA HIS A 313 -30.99 5.71 -8.44
C HIS A 313 -30.66 5.94 -9.94
N ARG A 314 -31.70 6.02 -10.78
CA ARG A 314 -31.56 6.20 -12.24
C ARG A 314 -30.77 7.46 -12.66
N LEU A 315 -30.82 8.50 -11.83
CA LEU A 315 -30.13 9.78 -12.07
C LEU A 315 -28.73 9.84 -11.46
N PHE A 316 -28.24 8.76 -10.85
CA PHE A 316 -26.95 8.77 -10.17
C PHE A 316 -25.79 9.08 -11.13
N ASP A 317 -25.78 8.47 -12.32
CA ASP A 317 -24.72 8.72 -13.31
C ASP A 317 -24.77 10.15 -13.84
N GLU A 318 -25.96 10.69 -14.11
CA GLU A 318 -26.13 12.11 -14.49
C GLU A 318 -25.62 13.06 -13.39
N PHE A 319 -25.88 12.73 -12.12
CA PHE A 319 -25.34 13.49 -10.99
C PHE A 319 -23.81 13.47 -10.95
N VAL A 320 -23.20 12.29 -11.13
CA VAL A 320 -21.74 12.12 -11.13
C VAL A 320 -21.11 12.92 -12.27
N GLU A 321 -21.68 12.84 -13.47
CA GLU A 321 -21.20 13.60 -14.64
C GLU A 321 -21.32 15.11 -14.42
N ALA A 322 -22.47 15.58 -13.95
CA ALA A 322 -22.67 17.00 -13.67
C ALA A 322 -21.71 17.51 -12.58
N ALA A 323 -21.54 16.75 -11.49
CA ALA A 323 -20.61 17.09 -10.42
C ALA A 323 -19.16 17.12 -10.93
N ALA A 324 -18.74 16.11 -11.70
CA ALA A 324 -17.40 16.04 -12.25
C ALA A 324 -17.11 17.18 -13.25
N TYR A 325 -18.09 17.55 -14.09
CA TYR A 325 -17.97 18.68 -15.01
C TYR A 325 -17.78 20.00 -14.25
N GLU A 326 -18.65 20.28 -13.28
CA GLU A 326 -18.58 21.51 -12.46
C GLU A 326 -17.25 21.62 -11.70
N LEU A 327 -16.71 20.50 -11.21
CA LEU A 327 -15.42 20.44 -10.55
C LEU A 327 -14.25 20.68 -11.52
N ALA A 328 -14.29 20.09 -12.72
CA ALA A 328 -13.26 20.30 -13.74
C ALA A 328 -13.18 21.76 -14.21
N VAL A 329 -14.35 22.39 -14.42
CA VAL A 329 -14.44 23.82 -14.78
C VAL A 329 -13.86 24.70 -13.66
N LYS A 330 -14.19 24.43 -12.40
CA LYS A 330 -13.63 25.17 -11.25
C LYS A 330 -12.11 25.04 -11.12
N LYS A 331 -11.55 23.88 -11.44
CA LYS A 331 -10.09 23.63 -11.39
C LYS A 331 -9.36 24.33 -12.53
N SER A 332 -9.97 24.46 -13.71
CA SER A 332 -9.40 25.14 -14.88
C SER A 332 -9.42 26.68 -14.76
N ALA A 333 -10.25 27.22 -13.87
CA ALA A 333 -10.38 28.65 -13.62
C ALA A 333 -9.47 29.17 -12.48
N ARG A 334 -8.67 28.30 -11.86
CA ARG A 334 -7.68 28.62 -10.82
C ARG A 334 -6.27 28.52 -11.38
#